data_AF-A0A920KXV4-F1
#
_entry.id   AF-A0A920KXV4-F1
#
_cell.length_a   1.000
_cell.length_b   1.000
_cell.length_c   1.000
_cell.angle_alpha   90.00
_cell.angle_beta   90.00
_cell.angle_gamma   90.00
#
_symmetry.space_group_name_H-M   'P 1'
#
loop_
_entity.id
_entity.type
_entity.pdbx_description
1 polymer ?
#
loop_
_entity_poly.entity_id
_entity_poly.type
_entity_poly.pdbx_seq_one_letter_code
_entity_poly.pdbx_strand_id
1 'polypeptide(L)' 'MFASCTDQFSAVQQMNKFDDIPVGIAEDLHLIYSDSARKEAELIAPVNIDFTNQKFPYSEFPEG' A
#
# COMPACT_ATOMS: atom_id res chain seq x y z
N MET A 1 34.63 -11.83 -5.43
CA MET A 1 33.55 -12.55 -4.71
C MET A 1 32.41 -11.56 -4.54
N PHE A 2 31.53 -11.45 -5.53
CA PHE A 2 30.40 -10.52 -5.53
C PHE A 2 29.12 -11.33 -5.75
N ALA A 3 28.62 -11.96 -4.69
CA ALA A 3 27.28 -12.51 -4.68
C ALA A 3 26.33 -11.33 -4.45
N SER A 4 25.85 -10.76 -5.55
CA SER A 4 24.72 -9.83 -5.59
C SER A 4 23.57 -10.42 -4.78
N CYS A 5 22.96 -9.60 -3.91
CA CYS A 5 21.71 -9.92 -3.22
C CYS A 5 20.71 -10.42 -4.25
N THR A 6 20.44 -11.72 -4.23
CA THR A 6 19.40 -12.33 -5.06
C THR A 6 18.08 -11.62 -4.78
N ASP A 7 17.48 -11.11 -5.85
CA ASP A 7 16.22 -10.37 -5.90
C ASP A 7 15.05 -11.25 -5.40
N GLN A 8 14.96 -11.44 -4.09
CA GLN A 8 13.89 -12.20 -3.43
C GLN A 8 12.57 -11.42 -3.36
N PHE A 9 12.52 -10.20 -3.92
CA PHE A 9 11.32 -9.37 -3.93
C PHE A 9 10.12 -10.11 -4.55
N SER A 10 10.35 -10.83 -5.66
CA SER A 10 9.31 -11.60 -6.35
C SER A 10 8.77 -12.79 -5.54
N ALA A 11 9.60 -13.41 -4.69
CA ALA A 11 9.19 -14.51 -3.82
C ALA A 11 8.39 -14.01 -2.62
N VAL A 12 8.81 -12.89 -2.02
CA VAL A 12 8.07 -12.21 -0.94
C VAL A 12 6.72 -11.70 -1.43
N GLN A 13 6.65 -11.15 -2.65
CA GLN A 13 5.40 -10.68 -3.25
C GLN A 13 4.40 -11.82 -3.51
N GLN A 14 4.88 -13.02 -3.83
CA GLN A 14 4.02 -14.21 -4.00
C GLN A 14 3.50 -14.75 -2.66
N MET A 15 4.25 -14.62 -1.56
CA MET A 15 3.80 -15.04 -0.24
C MET A 15 2.62 -14.21 0.28
N ASN A 16 2.47 -12.96 -0.17
CA ASN A 16 1.39 -12.07 0.25
C ASN A 16 0.14 -12.15 -0.65
N LYS A 17 0.10 -13.02 -1.67
CA LYS A 17 -1.11 -13.27 -2.48
C LYS A 17 -2.09 -14.19 -1.76
N PHE A 18 -2.48 -13.83 -0.55
CA PHE A 18 -3.66 -14.45 0.06
C PHE A 18 -4.90 -13.91 -0.68
N ASP A 19 -5.94 -14.74 -0.82
CA ASP A 19 -7.21 -14.38 -1.46
C ASP A 19 -7.96 -13.36 -0.58
N ASP A 20 -7.41 -12.16 -0.54
CA ASP A 20 -7.82 -11.14 0.38
C ASP A 20 -8.93 -10.32 -0.25
N ILE A 21 -10.09 -10.29 0.41
CA ILE A 21 -11.22 -9.48 -0.03
C ILE A 21 -10.97 -8.06 0.46
N PRO A 22 -10.82 -7.07 -0.43
CA PRO A 22 -10.61 -5.69 -0.01
C PRO A 22 -11.85 -5.17 0.72
N VAL A 23 -11.61 -4.29 1.70
CA VAL A 23 -12.65 -3.50 2.37
C VAL A 23 -13.35 -2.60 1.36
N GLY A 24 -12.56 -2.00 0.48
CA GLY A 24 -13.05 -1.06 -0.51
C GLY A 24 -11.96 -0.64 -1.49
N ILE A 25 -12.43 -0.10 -2.61
CA ILE A 25 -11.59 0.50 -3.64
C ILE A 25 -12.00 1.97 -3.72
N ALA A 26 -11.03 2.86 -3.59
CA ALA A 26 -11.21 4.31 -3.71
C ALA A 26 -10.51 4.81 -4.97
N GLU A 27 -11.21 5.60 -5.76
CA GLU A 27 -10.68 6.31 -6.93
C GLU A 27 -10.43 7.78 -6.57
N ASP A 28 -9.39 8.38 -7.15
CA ASP A 28 -8.96 9.77 -6.91
C ASP A 28 -8.82 10.11 -5.41
N LEU A 29 -8.10 9.26 -4.67
CA LEU A 29 -7.86 9.45 -3.24
C LEU A 29 -7.00 10.69 -3.00
N HIS A 30 -7.50 11.60 -2.15
CA HIS A 30 -6.74 12.73 -1.61
C HIS A 30 -6.84 12.74 -0.09
N LEU A 31 -5.76 12.33 0.58
CA LEU A 31 -5.66 12.26 2.02
C LEU A 31 -4.66 13.30 2.54
N ILE A 32 -5.16 14.22 3.38
CA ILE A 32 -4.35 15.27 4.01
C ILE A 32 -4.23 14.97 5.50
N TYR A 33 -3.01 14.75 5.96
CA TYR A 33 -2.70 14.61 7.38
C TYR A 33 -2.23 15.96 7.93
N SER A 34 -2.94 16.48 8.92
CA SER A 34 -2.63 17.76 9.56
C SER A 34 -2.55 17.61 11.07
N ASP A 35 -1.51 18.17 11.68
CA ASP A 35 -1.38 18.34 13.12
C ASP A 35 -1.32 19.84 13.44
N SER A 36 -2.02 20.27 14.49
CA SER A 36 -1.92 21.64 15.01
C SER A 36 -2.14 22.74 13.96
N ALA A 37 -3.14 22.53 13.09
CA ALA A 37 -3.49 23.40 11.96
C ALA A 37 -2.39 23.56 10.89
N ARG A 38 -1.36 22.70 10.91
CA ARG A 38 -0.34 22.60 9.88
C ARG A 38 -0.53 21.31 9.10
N LYS A 39 -0.38 21.41 7.78
CA LYS A 39 -0.35 20.25 6.90
C LYS A 39 1.01 19.58 7.06
N GLU A 40 1.00 18.34 7.54
CA GLU A 40 2.20 17.54 7.76
C GLU A 40 2.46 16.60 6.58
N ALA A 41 1.42 15.98 6.03
CA ALA A 41 1.55 15.10 4.87
C ALA A 41 0.33 15.15 3.95
N GLU A 42 0.56 14.80 2.69
CA GLU A 42 -0.45 14.66 1.65
C GLU A 42 -0.17 13.40 0.85
N LEU A 43 -1.19 12.56 0.73
CA LEU A 43 -1.18 11.37 -0.10
C LEU A 43 -2.24 11.58 -1.19
N ILE A 44 -1.81 11.54 -2.44
CA ILE A 44 -2.67 11.62 -3.61
C ILE A 44 -2.43 10.35 -4.41
N ALA A 45 -3.48 9.57 -4.64
CA ALA A 45 -3.40 8.32 -5.38
C ALA A 45 -4.59 8.17 -6.33
N PRO A 46 -4.41 7.79 -7.60
CA PRO A 46 -5.52 7.57 -8.53
C PRO A 46 -6.41 6.42 -8.11
N VAL A 47 -5.81 5.35 -7.57
CA VAL A 47 -6.52 4.15 -7.10
C VAL A 47 -5.88 3.68 -5.80
N ASN A 48 -6.70 3.47 -4.78
CA ASN A 48 -6.32 2.87 -3.50
C ASN A 48 -7.20 1.65 -3.22
N ILE A 49 -6.57 0.51 -2.94
CA ILE A 49 -7.24 -0.73 -2.54
C ILE A 49 -6.96 -0.96 -1.06
N ASP A 50 -8.02 -0.91 -0.26
CA ASP A 50 -7.92 -1.01 1.20
C ASP A 50 -8.14 -2.44 1.68
N PHE A 51 -7.16 -3.00 2.39
CA PHE A 51 -7.20 -4.32 3.02
C PHE A 51 -7.11 -4.26 4.55
N THR A 52 -7.52 -3.14 5.16
CA THR A 52 -7.45 -2.94 6.63
C THR A 52 -8.34 -3.86 7.45
N ASN A 53 -9.30 -4.58 6.84
CA ASN A 53 -10.08 -5.65 7.49
C ASN A 53 -9.27 -6.92 7.78
N GLN A 54 -8.08 -7.04 7.23
CA GLN A 54 -7.26 -8.23 7.38
C GLN A 54 -6.56 -8.32 8.73
N LYS A 55 -6.12 -9.54 9.06
CA LYS A 55 -5.26 -9.77 10.23
C LYS A 55 -3.94 -8.99 10.15
N PHE A 56 -3.44 -8.79 8.93
CA PHE A 56 -2.29 -7.95 8.63
C PHE A 56 -2.76 -6.83 7.69
N PRO A 57 -3.15 -5.67 8.22
CA PRO A 57 -3.73 -4.60 7.42
C PRO A 57 -2.70 -3.97 6.50
N TYR A 58 -3.05 -3.77 5.23
CA TYR A 58 -2.26 -3.04 4.24
C TYR A 58 -3.17 -2.30 3.26
N SER A 59 -2.57 -1.44 2.43
CA SER A 59 -3.24 -0.77 1.32
C SER A 59 -2.35 -0.87 0.10
N GLU A 60 -2.95 -1.13 -1.06
CA GLU A 60 -2.23 -1.17 -2.33
C GLU A 60 -2.58 0.04 -3.20
N PHE A 61 -1.55 0.56 -3.86
CA PHE A 61 -1.63 1.70 -4.75
C PHE A 61 -1.14 1.26 -6.14
N PRO A 62 -1.99 0.57 -6.93
CA PRO A 62 -1.56 0.02 -8.21
C PRO A 62 -1.20 1.11 -9.23
N GLU A 63 -1.75 2.32 -9.07
CA GLU A 63 -1.54 3.45 -9.97
C GLU A 63 -0.76 4.62 -9.34
N GLY A 64 -0.20 4.48 -8.12
CA GLY A 64 0.69 5.50 -7.53
C GLY A 64 0.66 5.58 -6.01
#